data_AF-A0A531LXA9-F1
#
_entry.id   AF-A0A531LXA9-F1
#
_cell.length_a   1.000
_cell.length_b   1.000
_cell.length_c   1.000
_cell.angle_alpha   90.00
_cell.angle_beta   90.00
_cell.angle_gamma   90.00
#
_symmetry.space_group_name_H-M   'P 1'
#
loop_
_entity.id
_entity.type
_entity.pdbx_description
1 polymer ?
#
loop_
_entity_poly.entity_id
_entity_poly.type
_entity_poly.pdbx_seq_one_letter_code
_entity_poly.pdbx_strand_id
1 'polypeptide(L)'
;VLVREGDPSDRFFVVLSGRFTVHKGDGIGSVAEIAQGELVGEIGFFAGLPRTATVLAARDSIVLEISRNHFEKAAEALPNLREAVTTSLARRFATQSPILSRQKPAKIRTLAIIAAGGSRISPVFIGHLQQELG
;
A
#
# COMPACT_ATOMS: atom_id res chain seq x y z
N VAL A 1 0.97 11.68 -7.00
CA VAL A 1 1.81 11.48 -5.79
C VAL A 1 0.93 11.70 -4.58
N LEU A 2 0.93 10.80 -3.59
CA LEU A 2 0.13 10.97 -2.36
C LEU A 2 0.92 11.71 -1.27
N VAL A 3 2.18 11.33 -1.06
CA VAL A 3 3.14 12.05 -0.19
C VAL A 3 4.51 12.07 -0.86
N ARG A 4 5.32 13.10 -0.58
CA ARG A 4 6.71 13.19 -1.05
C ARG A 4 7.66 13.12 0.12
N GLU A 5 8.80 12.46 -0.08
CA GLU A 5 9.88 12.42 0.89
C GLU A 5 10.34 13.84 1.26
N GLY A 6 10.66 14.06 2.54
CA GLY A 6 11.08 15.36 3.07
C GLY A 6 9.95 16.33 3.39
N ASP A 7 8.73 16.13 2.89
CA ASP A 7 7.60 16.99 3.22
C ASP A 7 7.22 16.88 4.72
N PRO A 8 6.57 17.91 5.30
CA PRO A 8 5.97 17.80 6.63
C PRO A 8 4.94 16.67 6.77
N SER A 9 4.81 16.13 7.98
CA SER A 9 3.91 15.01 8.29
C SER A 9 2.84 15.36 9.33
N ASP A 10 1.80 16.06 8.91
CA ASP A 10 0.67 16.49 9.75
C ASP A 10 -0.59 15.60 9.63
N ARG A 11 -0.55 14.60 8.74
CA ARG A 11 -1.63 13.68 8.42
C ARG A 11 -1.11 12.31 8.02
N PHE A 12 -1.93 11.28 8.12
CA PHE A 12 -1.68 9.97 7.51
C PHE A 12 -2.92 9.50 6.77
N PHE A 13 -2.79 8.41 6.02
CA PHE A 13 -3.86 7.90 5.18
C PHE A 13 -4.13 6.43 5.43
N VAL A 14 -5.40 6.02 5.28
CA VAL A 14 -5.81 4.61 5.19
C VAL A 14 -6.19 4.31 3.76
N VAL A 15 -5.63 3.25 3.17
CA VAL A 15 -5.99 2.84 1.81
C VAL A 15 -7.33 2.12 1.81
N LEU A 16 -8.37 2.75 1.26
CA LEU A 16 -9.71 2.15 1.14
C LEU A 16 -9.81 1.25 -0.10
N SER A 17 -9.14 1.63 -1.19
CA SER A 17 -8.98 0.83 -2.41
C SER A 17 -7.76 1.28 -3.21
N GLY A 18 -7.30 0.45 -4.15
CA GLY A 18 -6.18 0.79 -5.04
C GLY A 18 -4.88 0.07 -4.69
N ARG A 19 -3.74 0.65 -5.09
CA ARG A 19 -2.37 0.15 -4.84
C ARG A 19 -1.38 1.30 -4.94
N PHE A 20 -0.40 1.32 -4.05
CA PHE A 20 0.66 2.33 -4.03
C PHE A 20 2.04 1.68 -4.02
N THR A 21 3.04 2.44 -4.46
CA THR A 21 4.46 2.09 -4.42
C THR A 21 5.22 3.12 -3.60
N VAL A 22 6.20 2.66 -2.81
CA VAL A 22 7.05 3.47 -1.95
C VAL A 22 8.42 3.63 -2.61
N HIS A 23 8.93 4.86 -2.68
CA HIS A 23 10.21 5.21 -3.30
C HIS A 23 11.02 6.03 -2.28
N LYS A 24 12.30 5.72 -2.10
CA LYS A 24 13.16 6.37 -1.11
C LYS A 24 14.46 6.83 -1.76
N GLY A 25 14.81 8.11 -1.57
CA GLY A 25 15.94 8.76 -2.23
C GLY A 25 15.85 8.69 -3.76
N ASP A 26 17.02 8.73 -4.41
CA ASP A 26 17.13 8.71 -5.89
C ASP A 26 17.22 7.28 -6.47
N GLY A 27 16.81 6.27 -5.70
CA GLY A 27 16.87 4.88 -6.11
C GLY A 27 15.99 4.59 -7.34
N ILE A 28 16.51 3.80 -8.27
CA ILE A 28 15.76 3.36 -9.45
C ILE A 28 14.87 2.17 -9.04
N GLY A 29 13.66 2.49 -8.58
CA GLY A 29 12.60 1.51 -8.31
C GLY A 29 11.95 1.62 -6.94
N SER A 30 10.75 1.06 -6.81
CA SER A 30 10.01 1.04 -5.55
C SER A 30 10.63 0.06 -4.56
N VAL A 31 10.75 0.49 -3.30
CA VAL A 31 11.27 -0.33 -2.20
C VAL A 31 10.19 -1.16 -1.49
N ALA A 32 8.92 -0.80 -1.67
CA ALA A 32 7.78 -1.52 -1.11
C ALA A 32 6.48 -1.19 -1.88
N GLU A 33 5.45 -2.01 -1.68
CA GLU A 33 4.08 -1.73 -2.10
C GLU A 33 3.18 -1.55 -0.88
N ILE A 34 2.11 -0.77 -1.04
CA ILE A 34 1.09 -0.54 -0.02
C ILE A 34 -0.29 -0.89 -0.58
N ALA A 35 -1.03 -1.67 0.20
CA ALA A 35 -2.30 -2.26 -0.15
C ALA A 35 -3.51 -1.79 0.64
N GLN A 36 -4.67 -2.25 0.19
CA GLN A 36 -5.95 -1.94 0.83
C GLN A 36 -5.89 -2.37 2.30
N GLY A 37 -6.38 -1.50 3.19
CA GLY A 37 -6.30 -1.66 4.64
C GLY A 37 -4.96 -1.25 5.25
N GLU A 38 -3.94 -0.94 4.44
CA GLU A 38 -2.66 -0.45 4.93
C GLU A 38 -2.66 1.07 5.11
N LEU A 39 -1.64 1.55 5.83
CA LEU A 39 -1.48 2.97 6.16
C LEU A 39 -0.41 3.58 5.25
N VAL A 40 -0.52 4.88 5.00
CA VAL A 40 0.51 5.67 4.33
C VAL A 40 0.90 6.85 5.20
N GLY A 41 2.20 7.04 5.40
CA GLY A 41 2.74 8.23 6.06
C GLY A 41 2.60 8.23 7.59
N GLU A 42 2.23 7.10 8.16
CA GLU A 42 2.09 6.85 9.59
C GLU A 42 3.40 7.05 10.34
N ILE A 43 4.54 6.67 9.75
CA ILE A 43 5.85 6.85 10.39
C ILE A 43 6.11 8.32 10.67
N GLY A 44 6.04 9.18 9.65
CA GLY A 44 6.26 10.61 9.81
C GLY A 44 5.24 11.24 10.77
N PHE A 45 3.98 10.79 10.70
CA PHE A 45 2.91 11.31 11.54
C PHE A 45 3.13 11.00 13.04
N PHE A 46 3.40 9.73 13.38
CA PHE A 46 3.54 9.28 14.78
C PHE A 46 4.92 9.58 15.37
N ALA A 47 5.98 9.52 14.57
CA ALA A 47 7.34 9.80 15.04
C ALA A 47 7.69 11.30 15.04
N GLY A 48 6.82 12.17 14.51
CA GLY A 48 7.10 13.60 14.41
C GLY A 48 8.23 13.92 13.44
N LEU A 49 8.41 13.08 12.41
CA LEU A 49 9.47 13.22 11.41
C LEU A 49 8.90 13.72 10.07
N PRO A 50 9.71 14.36 9.23
CA PRO A 50 9.37 14.54 7.81
C PRO A 50 9.04 13.20 7.15
N ARG A 51 8.35 13.24 6.01
CA ARG A 51 8.03 12.03 5.24
C ARG A 51 9.32 11.28 4.91
N THR A 52 9.36 10.00 5.26
CA THR A 52 10.55 9.15 5.13
C THR A 52 10.75 8.56 3.73
N ALA A 53 9.75 8.72 2.86
CA ALA A 53 9.71 8.20 1.49
C ALA A 53 8.60 8.91 0.69
N THR A 54 8.73 8.87 -0.64
CA THR A 54 7.69 9.27 -1.59
C THR A 54 6.75 8.10 -1.84
N VAL A 55 5.45 8.35 -1.85
CA VAL A 55 4.44 7.32 -2.14
C VAL A 55 3.61 7.71 -3.35
N LEU A 56 3.59 6.82 -4.34
CA LEU A 56 2.93 7.01 -5.63
C LEU A 56 1.78 6.02 -5.77
N ALA A 57 0.63 6.49 -6.26
CA ALA A 57 -0.44 5.58 -6.68
C ALA A 57 0.04 4.80 -7.91
N ALA A 58 -0.06 3.47 -7.86
CA ALA A 58 0.24 2.59 -8.98
C ALA A 58 -0.98 2.36 -9.89
N ARG A 59 -2.18 2.68 -9.39
CA ARG A 59 -3.47 2.65 -10.10
C ARG A 59 -4.47 3.56 -9.40
N ASP A 60 -5.67 3.70 -9.96
CA ASP A 60 -6.79 4.40 -9.33
C ASP A 60 -7.00 3.91 -7.90
N SER A 61 -7.01 4.86 -6.96
CA SER A 61 -6.95 4.57 -5.53
C SER A 61 -7.82 5.54 -4.74
N ILE A 62 -8.43 5.04 -3.67
CA ILE A 62 -9.22 5.83 -2.73
C ILE A 62 -8.56 5.71 -1.37
N VAL A 63 -8.36 6.85 -0.71
CA VAL A 63 -7.77 6.92 0.63
C VAL A 63 -8.65 7.72 1.56
N LEU A 64 -8.65 7.35 2.84
CA LEU A 64 -9.15 8.19 3.92
C LEU A 64 -7.98 9.00 4.48
N GLU A 65 -8.07 10.33 4.41
CA GLU A 65 -7.11 11.23 5.06
C GLU A 65 -7.49 11.46 6.52
N ILE A 66 -6.51 11.31 7.42
CA ILE A 66 -6.67 11.58 8.85
C ILE A 66 -5.60 12.61 9.25
N SER A 67 -6.05 13.83 9.52
CA SER A 67 -5.21 14.89 10.06
C SER A 67 -4.92 14.69 11.54
N ARG A 68 -3.87 15.35 12.05
CA ARG A 68 -3.54 15.32 13.49
C ARG A 68 -4.74 15.70 14.35
N ASN A 69 -5.42 16.80 14.02
CA ASN A 69 -6.61 17.24 14.76
C ASN A 69 -7.73 16.19 14.79
N HIS A 70 -8.00 15.52 13.66
CA HIS A 70 -9.02 14.46 13.64
C HIS A 70 -8.59 13.24 14.45
N PHE A 71 -7.30 12.88 14.39
CA PHE A 71 -6.77 11.79 15.19
C PHE A 71 -6.85 12.07 16.70
N GLU A 72 -6.44 13.26 17.14
CA GLU A 72 -6.48 13.63 18.56
C GLU A 72 -7.91 13.61 19.11
N LYS A 73 -8.87 14.20 18.38
CA LYS A 73 -10.29 14.14 18.77
C LYS A 73 -10.82 12.71 18.86
N ALA A 74 -10.43 11.85 17.91
CA ALA A 74 -10.82 10.44 17.95
C ALA A 74 -10.17 9.70 19.12
N ALA A 75 -8.91 10.02 19.45
CA ALA A 75 -8.19 9.43 20.58
C ALA A 75 -8.76 9.87 21.94
N GLU A 76 -9.27 11.10 22.05
CA GLU A 76 -9.99 11.57 23.23
C GLU A 76 -11.34 10.84 23.40
N ALA A 77 -12.08 10.64 22.32
CA ALA A 77 -13.36 9.95 22.34
C ALA A 77 -13.25 8.42 22.51
N LEU A 78 -12.14 7.83 22.06
CA LEU A 78 -11.87 6.40 22.08
C LEU A 78 -10.51 6.16 22.76
N PRO A 79 -10.48 5.99 24.09
CA PRO A 79 -9.23 5.89 24.86
C PRO A 79 -8.28 4.80 24.34
N ASN A 80 -8.83 3.70 23.82
CA ASN A 80 -8.06 2.55 23.33
C ASN A 80 -7.53 2.73 21.90
N LEU A 81 -7.89 3.81 21.19
CA LEU A 81 -7.47 4.02 19.80
C LEU A 81 -5.95 4.11 19.68
N ARG A 82 -5.30 4.85 20.58
CA ARG A 82 -3.84 4.99 20.57
C ARG A 82 -3.13 3.66 20.78
N GLU A 83 -3.63 2.84 21.70
CA GLU A 83 -3.09 1.51 21.98
C GLU A 83 -3.27 0.57 20.78
N ALA A 84 -4.47 0.57 20.19
CA ALA A 84 -4.77 -0.25 19.02
C ALA A 84 -3.88 0.12 17.81
N VAL A 85 -3.69 1.41 17.55
CA VAL A 85 -2.81 1.90 16.49
C VAL A 85 -1.36 1.54 16.78
N THR A 86 -0.88 1.78 18.01
CA THR A 86 0.49 1.44 18.42
C THR A 86 0.75 -0.06 18.24
N THR A 87 -0.18 -0.90 18.68
CA THR A 87 -0.09 -2.36 18.53
C THR A 87 -0.09 -2.78 17.06
N SER A 88 -0.93 -2.16 16.22
CA SER A 88 -0.95 -2.43 14.78
C SER A 88 0.39 -2.06 14.12
N LEU A 89 0.98 -0.91 14.48
CA LEU A 89 2.27 -0.48 13.96
C LEU A 89 3.41 -1.39 14.44
N ALA A 90 3.41 -1.74 15.74
CA ALA A 90 4.41 -2.65 16.30
C ALA A 90 4.36 -4.03 15.63
N ARG A 91 3.16 -4.59 15.43
CA ARG A 91 2.97 -5.85 14.69
C ARG A 91 3.51 -5.73 13.27
N ARG A 92 3.21 -4.64 12.56
CA ARG A 92 3.72 -4.41 11.20
C ARG A 92 5.24 -4.42 11.18
N PHE A 93 5.92 -3.68 12.05
CA PHE A 93 7.38 -3.70 12.11
C PHE A 93 7.96 -5.06 12.50
N ALA A 94 7.32 -5.80 13.40
CA ALA A 94 7.74 -7.15 13.75
C ALA A 94 7.61 -8.14 12.57
N THR A 95 6.60 -7.95 11.72
CA THR A 95 6.41 -8.76 10.50
C THR A 95 7.18 -8.24 9.27
N GLN A 96 7.50 -6.94 9.24
CA GLN A 96 8.25 -6.24 8.20
C GLN A 96 9.65 -5.90 8.71
N SER A 97 10.47 -6.91 9.00
CA SER A 97 11.92 -6.74 9.01
C SER A 97 12.39 -6.37 7.60
N PRO A 98 13.00 -5.20 7.33
CA PRO A 98 13.45 -4.85 6.00
C PRO A 98 14.97 -4.72 5.97
N ILE A 99 15.67 -5.73 5.46
CA ILE A 99 16.85 -5.48 4.63
C ILE A 99 16.75 -6.45 3.45
N LEU A 100 16.37 -5.94 2.27
CA LEU A 100 16.54 -6.60 0.98
C LEU A 100 15.69 -7.86 0.71
N SER A 101 14.38 -7.81 0.97
CA SER A 101 13.48 -8.68 0.20
C SER A 101 13.28 -8.04 -1.18
N ARG A 102 14.29 -8.15 -2.05
CA ARG A 102 14.06 -8.18 -3.50
C ARG A 102 13.06 -9.32 -3.69
N GLN A 103 11.77 -9.02 -3.73
CA GLN A 103 10.77 -10.02 -4.04
C GLN A 103 11.17 -10.58 -5.40
N LYS A 104 11.70 -11.81 -5.38
CA LYS A 104 11.84 -12.61 -6.60
C LYS A 104 10.44 -12.57 -7.22
N PRO A 105 10.27 -12.18 -8.50
CA PRO A 105 8.94 -12.18 -9.10
C PRO A 105 8.36 -13.56 -8.84
N ALA A 106 7.27 -13.60 -8.07
CA ALA A 106 6.65 -14.86 -7.72
C ALA A 106 6.32 -15.55 -9.04
N LYS A 107 6.83 -16.78 -9.25
CA LYS A 107 6.40 -17.59 -10.40
C LYS A 107 4.88 -17.60 -10.36
N ILE A 108 4.23 -17.02 -11.38
CA ILE A 108 2.78 -16.96 -11.47
C ILE A 108 2.31 -18.42 -11.51
N ARG A 109 1.71 -18.89 -10.40
CA ARG A 109 1.19 -20.26 -10.31
C ARG A 109 -0.26 -20.34 -10.78
N THR A 110 -0.95 -19.21 -10.85
CA THR A 110 -2.38 -19.15 -11.11
C THR A 110 -2.71 -17.88 -11.87
N LEU A 111 -3.27 -18.04 -13.06
CA LEU A 111 -3.88 -16.97 -13.84
C LEU A 111 -5.38 -17.24 -13.88
N ALA A 112 -6.19 -16.30 -13.39
CA ALA A 112 -7.64 -16.38 -13.49
C ALA A 112 -8.11 -15.47 -14.63
N ILE A 113 -8.84 -16.04 -15.59
CA ILE A 113 -9.46 -15.30 -16.68
C ILE A 113 -10.94 -15.17 -16.38
N ILE A 114 -11.41 -13.93 -16.29
CA ILE A 114 -12.82 -13.61 -16.04
C ILE A 114 -13.33 -12.85 -17.26
N ALA A 115 -14.47 -13.28 -17.80
CA ALA A 115 -15.11 -12.56 -18.89
C ALA A 115 -15.59 -11.18 -18.39
N ALA A 116 -15.06 -10.11 -18.98
CA ALA A 116 -15.45 -8.73 -18.65
C ALA A 116 -16.77 -8.30 -19.32
N GLY A 117 -17.51 -9.23 -19.94
CA GLY A 117 -18.76 -8.98 -20.65
C GLY A 117 -19.48 -10.28 -21.04
N GLY A 118 -20.62 -10.17 -21.72
CA GLY A 118 -21.47 -11.32 -22.09
C GLY A 118 -21.00 -12.12 -23.31
N SER A 119 -19.95 -11.68 -23.99
CA SER A 119 -19.37 -12.38 -25.14
C SER A 119 -18.62 -13.63 -24.69
N ARG A 120 -18.85 -14.76 -25.35
CA ARG A 120 -18.07 -15.97 -25.11
C ARG A 120 -16.62 -15.73 -25.50
N ILE A 121 -15.70 -16.20 -24.67
CA ILE A 121 -14.27 -16.19 -24.98
C ILE A 121 -14.04 -17.18 -26.13
N SER A 122 -13.31 -16.75 -27.16
CA SER A 122 -12.99 -17.61 -28.31
C SER A 122 -12.14 -18.81 -27.88
N PRO A 123 -12.47 -20.04 -28.33
CA PRO A 123 -11.62 -21.21 -28.10
C PRO A 123 -10.20 -21.05 -28.62
N VAL A 124 -10.00 -20.25 -29.67
CA VAL A 124 -8.68 -19.95 -30.26
C VAL A 124 -7.81 -19.19 -29.27
N PHE A 125 -8.38 -18.19 -28.60
CA PHE A 125 -7.67 -17.41 -27.58
C PHE A 125 -7.24 -18.28 -26.40
N ILE A 126 -8.11 -19.20 -25.95
CA ILE A 126 -7.79 -20.15 -24.88
C ILE A 126 -6.63 -21.08 -25.31
N GLY A 127 -6.65 -21.57 -26.55
CA GLY A 127 -5.58 -22.42 -27.08
C GLY A 127 -4.21 -21.71 -27.12
N HIS A 128 -4.16 -20.47 -27.58
CA HIS A 128 -2.93 -19.68 -27.59
C HIS A 128 -2.41 -19.44 -26.17
N LEU A 129 -3.32 -19.14 -25.24
CA LEU A 129 -2.96 -18.86 -23.85
C LEU A 129 -2.39 -20.10 -23.13
N GLN A 130 -2.88 -21.30 -23.45
CA GLN A 130 -2.32 -22.56 -22.94
C GLN A 130 -0.93 -22.87 -23.49
N GLN A 131 -0.63 -22.51 -24.75
CA GLN A 131 0.70 -22.70 -25.34
C GLN A 131 1.74 -21.74 -24.77
N GLU A 132 1.39 -20.47 -24.58
CA GLU A 132 2.32 -19.43 -24.09
C GLU A 132 2.60 -19.53 -22.58
N LEU A 133 1.68 -20.09 -21.81
CA LEU A 133 1.80 -20.24 -20.35
C LEU A 133 2.24 -21.65 -19.90
N GLY A 134 2.57 -22.53 -20.85
CA GLY A 134 3.06 -23.90 -20.63
C GLY A 134 4.52 -23.95 -20.18
#